data_AF-F6D6H9-F1
#
_entry.id   AF-F6D6H9-F1
#
_cell.length_a   1.000
_cell.length_b   1.000
_cell.length_c   1.000
_cell.angle_alpha   90.00
_cell.angle_beta   90.00
_cell.angle_gamma   90.00
#
_symmetry.space_group_name_H-M   'P 1'
#
loop_
_entity.id
_entity.type
_entity.pdbx_description
1 polymer ?
#
loop_
_entity_poly.entity_id
_entity_poly.type
_entity_poly.pdbx_seq_one_letter_code
_entity_poly.pdbx_strand_id
1 'polypeptide(L)'
;MSRILKIILFIIFFAIFFEAGLISAYTIVTSQPPDVNKLITMQVDELSSLFNFGSGSIGSNQNTLNVTNPNEVATAINATGIVDGVNIQSITATTSQSTKNVDTLLVNITATGYKDVITGDNTSAQVVISPNQTYTILATATGNLSTGKTQITIDVSTLKIISTKELYSKTS
;
A
#
# COMPACT_ATOMS: atom_id res chain seq x y z
N MET A 1 -14.41 24.56 -37.10
CA MET A 1 -14.20 23.76 -35.87
C MET A 1 -14.03 24.69 -34.69
N SER A 2 -14.79 24.48 -33.59
CA SER A 2 -14.65 25.25 -32.35
C SER A 2 -13.23 25.15 -31.79
N ARG A 3 -12.70 26.24 -31.23
CA ARG A 3 -11.35 26.27 -30.63
C ARG A 3 -11.22 25.24 -29.50
N ILE A 4 -12.28 25.06 -28.71
CA ILE A 4 -12.38 24.04 -27.67
C ILE A 4 -12.30 22.63 -28.26
N LEU A 5 -12.98 22.39 -29.38
CA LEU A 5 -12.98 21.07 -30.03
C LEU A 5 -11.58 20.67 -30.52
N LYS A 6 -10.79 21.63 -31.01
CA LYS A 6 -9.40 21.40 -31.41
C LYS A 6 -8.51 21.04 -30.21
N ILE A 7 -8.72 21.67 -29.06
CA ILE A 7 -7.96 21.40 -27.83
C ILE A 7 -8.30 20.00 -27.30
N ILE A 8 -9.58 19.64 -27.24
CA ILE A 8 -10.01 18.30 -26.79
C ILE A 8 -9.44 17.22 -27.71
N LEU A 9 -9.51 17.42 -29.02
CA LEU A 9 -8.95 16.48 -29.99
C LEU A 9 -7.42 16.35 -29.83
N PHE A 10 -6.73 17.45 -29.58
CA PHE A 10 -5.29 17.45 -29.34
C PHE A 10 -4.93 16.67 -28.06
N ILE A 11 -5.69 16.84 -26.97
CA ILE A 11 -5.45 16.09 -25.72
C ILE A 11 -5.68 14.59 -25.92
N ILE A 12 -6.75 14.20 -26.60
CA ILE A 12 -7.03 12.79 -26.90
C ILE A 12 -5.91 12.18 -27.76
N PHE A 13 -5.49 12.91 -28.79
CA PHE A 13 -4.40 12.47 -29.66
C PHE A 13 -3.08 12.35 -28.90
N PHE A 14 -2.78 13.31 -28.03
CA PHE A 14 -1.60 13.28 -27.18
C PHE A 14 -1.61 12.08 -26.23
N ALA A 15 -2.74 11.77 -25.60
CA ALA A 15 -2.86 10.61 -24.72
C ALA A 15 -2.59 9.30 -25.48
N ILE A 16 -3.18 9.12 -26.67
CA ILE A 16 -2.96 7.93 -27.49
C ILE A 16 -1.49 7.80 -27.92
N PHE A 17 -0.86 8.90 -28.34
CA PHE A 17 0.56 8.90 -28.73
C PHE A 17 1.50 8.65 -27.55
N PHE A 18 1.15 9.18 -26.37
CA PHE A 18 1.90 8.98 -25.15
C PHE A 18 1.91 7.50 -24.74
N GLU A 19 0.76 6.83 -24.77
CA GLU A 19 0.65 5.39 -24.47
C GLU A 19 1.48 4.53 -25.45
N ALA A 20 1.37 4.80 -26.75
CA ALA A 20 2.16 4.09 -27.77
C ALA A 20 3.67 4.34 -27.61
N GLY A 21 4.05 5.56 -27.21
CA GLY A 21 5.43 5.93 -26.89
C GLY A 21 5.97 5.15 -25.68
N LEU A 22 5.16 4.96 -24.64
CA LEU A 22 5.55 4.22 -23.45
C LEU A 22 5.74 2.72 -23.75
N ILE A 23 4.82 2.11 -24.51
CA ILE A 23 4.91 0.71 -24.94
C ILE A 23 6.14 0.47 -25.83
N SER A 24 6.43 1.41 -26.74
CA SER A 24 7.62 1.33 -27.62
C SER A 24 8.93 1.53 -26.85
N ALA A 25 8.98 2.43 -25.87
CA ALA A 25 10.15 2.56 -24.99
C ALA A 25 10.39 1.27 -24.17
N TYR A 26 9.33 0.63 -23.68
CA TYR A 26 9.43 -0.62 -22.92
C TYR A 26 9.97 -1.78 -23.77
N THR A 27 9.53 -1.89 -25.04
CA THR A 27 10.03 -2.93 -25.96
C THR A 27 11.48 -2.73 -26.37
N ILE A 28 11.92 -1.48 -26.56
CA ILE A 28 13.32 -1.16 -26.88
C ILE A 28 14.26 -1.53 -25.72
N VAL A 29 13.84 -1.32 -24.48
CA VAL A 29 14.68 -1.59 -23.30
C VAL A 29 14.68 -3.08 -22.91
N THR A 30 13.58 -3.81 -23.13
CA THR A 30 13.41 -5.18 -22.61
C THR A 30 13.59 -6.29 -23.65
N SER A 31 13.61 -5.97 -24.96
CA SER A 31 13.73 -6.94 -26.07
C SER A 31 12.70 -8.09 -26.05
N GLN A 32 11.60 -7.93 -25.29
CA GLN A 32 10.49 -8.89 -25.21
C GLN A 32 9.20 -8.24 -25.75
N PRO A 33 8.30 -9.02 -26.39
CA PRO A 33 7.02 -8.49 -26.86
C PRO A 33 6.20 -7.96 -25.67
N PRO A 34 5.60 -6.77 -25.80
CA PRO A 34 4.99 -6.08 -24.67
C PRO A 34 3.65 -6.72 -24.31
N ASP A 35 3.51 -7.12 -23.04
CA ASP A 35 2.23 -7.55 -22.48
C ASP A 35 1.40 -6.31 -22.11
N VAL A 36 0.58 -5.87 -23.05
CA VAL A 36 -0.28 -4.69 -22.94
C VAL A 36 -1.22 -4.75 -21.73
N ASN A 37 -1.68 -5.94 -21.34
CA ASN A 37 -2.56 -6.08 -20.18
C ASN A 37 -1.81 -5.87 -18.87
N LYS A 38 -0.57 -6.38 -18.80
CA LYS A 38 0.30 -6.20 -17.64
C LYS A 38 0.74 -4.74 -17.47
N LEU A 39 1.01 -4.03 -18.57
CA LEU A 39 1.40 -2.62 -18.55
C LEU A 39 0.25 -1.71 -18.09
N ILE A 40 -0.97 -1.94 -18.58
CA ILE A 40 -2.15 -1.19 -18.15
C ILE A 40 -2.44 -1.43 -16.66
N THR A 41 -2.38 -2.68 -16.21
CA THR A 41 -2.64 -3.02 -14.79
C THR A 41 -1.63 -2.37 -13.86
N MET A 42 -0.35 -2.37 -14.23
CA MET A 42 0.73 -1.77 -13.44
C MET A 42 0.60 -0.24 -13.37
N GLN A 43 0.18 0.41 -14.46
CA GLN A 43 -0.10 1.85 -14.44
C GLN A 43 -1.36 2.21 -13.64
N VAL A 44 -2.40 1.37 -13.65
CA VAL A 44 -3.59 1.54 -12.80
C VAL A 44 -3.22 1.38 -11.32
N ASP A 45 -2.39 0.39 -10.99
CA ASP A 45 -1.90 0.16 -9.63
C ASP A 45 -1.00 1.32 -9.17
N GLU A 46 -0.11 1.84 -10.02
CA GLU A 46 0.74 3.00 -9.72
C GLU A 46 -0.07 4.30 -9.58
N LEU A 47 -1.01 4.57 -10.48
CA LEU A 47 -1.88 5.75 -10.39
C LEU A 47 -2.82 5.68 -9.19
N SER A 48 -3.36 4.49 -8.86
CA SER A 48 -4.16 4.31 -7.65
C SER A 48 -3.33 4.49 -6.37
N SER A 49 -2.07 4.06 -6.38
CA SER A 49 -1.13 4.26 -5.29
C SER A 49 -0.79 5.74 -5.08
N LEU A 50 -0.62 6.50 -6.18
CA LEU A 50 -0.33 7.94 -6.14
C LEU A 50 -1.55 8.78 -5.77
N PHE A 51 -2.75 8.41 -6.22
CA PHE A 51 -4.01 9.05 -5.80
C PHE A 51 -4.31 8.81 -4.31
N ASN A 52 -3.92 7.67 -3.76
CA ASN A 52 -4.03 7.38 -2.32
C ASN A 52 -2.92 8.04 -1.48
N PHE A 53 -1.83 8.52 -2.09
CA PHE A 53 -0.70 9.11 -1.36
C PHE A 53 -0.86 10.61 -1.08
N GLY A 54 -1.78 11.29 -1.79
CA GLY A 54 -1.83 12.75 -1.84
C GLY A 54 -3.08 13.45 -1.30
N SER A 55 -4.14 12.75 -0.89
CA SER A 55 -5.38 13.41 -0.42
C SER A 55 -5.58 13.30 1.09
N GLY A 56 -5.09 14.32 1.80
CA GLY A 56 -5.85 14.80 2.95
C GLY A 56 -7.23 15.24 2.45
N SER A 57 -8.25 14.43 2.70
CA SER A 57 -9.67 14.78 2.57
C SER A 57 -10.15 15.27 1.19
N ILE A 58 -10.42 14.35 0.25
CA ILE A 58 -11.56 14.47 -0.67
C ILE A 58 -12.26 13.09 -0.81
N GLY A 59 -13.27 12.87 0.04
CA GLY A 59 -14.53 12.19 -0.30
C GLY A 59 -14.52 10.76 -0.86
N SER A 60 -13.97 9.77 -0.17
CA SER A 60 -14.32 8.37 -0.42
C SER A 60 -14.97 7.76 0.82
N ASN A 61 -16.08 7.04 0.63
CA ASN A 61 -16.82 6.31 1.66
C ASN A 61 -15.98 5.14 2.21
N GLN A 62 -14.77 5.40 2.71
CA GLN A 62 -13.93 4.39 3.31
C GLN A 62 -14.45 4.06 4.70
N ASN A 63 -14.95 2.85 4.84
CA ASN A 63 -15.37 2.34 6.13
C ASN A 63 -14.12 1.87 6.87
N THR A 64 -13.88 2.45 8.04
CA THR A 64 -12.88 1.92 8.97
C THR A 64 -13.47 0.71 9.67
N LEU A 65 -12.75 -0.40 9.64
CA LEU A 65 -13.14 -1.66 10.26
C LEU A 65 -12.21 -1.96 11.43
N ASN A 66 -12.79 -2.39 12.54
CA ASN A 66 -12.00 -2.80 13.70
C ASN A 66 -11.40 -4.19 13.45
N VAL A 67 -10.08 -4.30 13.50
CA VAL A 67 -9.37 -5.57 13.30
C VAL A 67 -9.46 -6.39 14.57
N THR A 68 -9.95 -7.62 14.46
CA THR A 68 -10.17 -8.52 15.61
C THR A 68 -8.95 -9.37 15.95
N ASN A 69 -8.04 -9.59 14.98
CA ASN A 69 -6.80 -10.34 15.14
C ASN A 69 -5.54 -9.49 14.87
N PRO A 70 -5.36 -8.33 15.53
CA PRO A 70 -4.27 -7.41 15.20
C PRO A 70 -2.89 -7.99 15.55
N ASN A 71 -2.80 -8.92 16.51
CA ASN A 71 -1.56 -9.61 16.85
C ASN A 71 -1.05 -10.50 15.70
N GLU A 72 -1.95 -11.27 15.09
CA GLU A 72 -1.61 -12.16 13.97
C GLU A 72 -1.17 -11.33 12.76
N VAL A 73 -1.86 -10.22 12.48
CA VAL A 73 -1.50 -9.27 11.43
C VAL A 73 -0.11 -8.66 11.70
N ALA A 74 0.17 -8.24 12.94
CA ALA A 74 1.48 -7.72 13.32
C ALA A 74 2.60 -8.76 13.12
N THR A 75 2.37 -10.01 13.52
CA THR A 75 3.33 -11.11 13.33
C THR A 75 3.55 -11.40 11.84
N ALA A 76 2.50 -11.42 11.03
CA ALA A 76 2.60 -11.64 9.60
C ALA A 76 3.38 -10.52 8.89
N ILE A 77 3.16 -9.26 9.29
CA ILE A 77 3.92 -8.11 8.79
C ILE A 77 5.39 -8.21 9.22
N ASN A 78 5.68 -8.54 10.48
CA ASN A 78 7.05 -8.71 10.97
C ASN A 78 7.78 -9.85 10.23
N ALA A 79 7.08 -10.96 9.95
CA ALA A 79 7.63 -12.09 9.21
C ALA A 79 8.07 -11.75 7.77
N THR A 80 7.65 -10.60 7.21
CA THR A 80 8.15 -10.12 5.91
C THR A 80 9.59 -9.62 5.96
N GLY A 81 10.15 -9.37 7.15
CA GLY A 81 11.52 -8.90 7.36
C GLY A 81 11.73 -7.41 7.01
N ILE A 82 10.68 -6.66 6.71
CA ILE A 82 10.78 -5.23 6.38
C ILE A 82 10.98 -4.37 7.64
N VAL A 83 10.40 -4.79 8.76
CA VAL A 83 10.51 -4.16 10.08
C VAL A 83 10.76 -5.23 11.14
N ASP A 84 11.40 -4.86 12.24
CA ASP A 84 11.71 -5.78 13.36
C ASP A 84 10.55 -5.85 14.36
N GLY A 85 9.67 -4.85 14.35
CA GLY A 85 8.49 -4.78 15.20
C GLY A 85 7.35 -3.98 14.56
N VAL A 86 6.12 -4.25 14.99
CA VAL A 86 4.91 -3.55 14.55
C VAL A 86 4.09 -3.12 15.76
N ASN A 87 3.65 -1.87 15.77
CA ASN A 87 2.73 -1.36 16.78
C ASN A 87 1.31 -1.86 16.53
N ILE A 88 0.87 -2.84 17.31
CA ILE A 88 -0.45 -3.47 17.21
C ILE A 88 -1.59 -2.44 17.31
N GLN A 89 -1.43 -1.40 18.15
CA GLN A 89 -2.46 -0.37 18.36
C GLN A 89 -2.60 0.58 17.17
N SER A 90 -1.60 0.65 16.29
CA SER A 90 -1.64 1.46 15.08
C SER A 90 -2.30 0.75 13.90
N ILE A 91 -2.59 -0.55 14.02
CA ILE A 91 -3.17 -1.34 12.94
C ILE A 91 -4.61 -0.89 12.69
N THR A 92 -4.85 -0.37 11.49
CA THR A 92 -6.17 0.06 11.05
C THR A 92 -6.50 -0.59 9.71
N ALA A 93 -7.72 -1.09 9.56
CA ALA A 93 -8.22 -1.60 8.29
C ALA A 93 -9.25 -0.65 7.69
N THR A 94 -9.10 -0.31 6.41
CA THR A 94 -10.07 0.50 5.66
C THR A 94 -10.50 -0.20 4.38
N THR A 95 -11.74 0.04 3.95
CA THR A 95 -12.25 -0.48 2.68
C THR A 95 -13.18 0.51 2.01
N SER A 96 -13.07 0.60 0.69
CA SER A 96 -14.01 1.33 -0.17
C SER A 96 -15.19 0.46 -0.64
N GLN A 97 -15.17 -0.84 -0.33
CA GLN A 97 -16.23 -1.78 -0.72
C GLN A 97 -17.44 -1.68 0.21
N SER A 98 -18.63 -2.00 -0.33
CA SER A 98 -19.84 -2.10 0.49
C SER A 98 -19.71 -3.23 1.49
N THR A 99 -19.89 -2.93 2.77
CA THR A 99 -19.95 -3.94 3.85
C THR A 99 -21.33 -4.61 3.94
N LYS A 100 -22.30 -4.17 3.13
CA LYS A 100 -23.65 -4.73 3.09
C LYS A 100 -23.69 -5.91 2.10
N ASN A 101 -23.83 -7.12 2.64
CA ASN A 101 -24.07 -8.40 1.93
C ASN A 101 -22.83 -9.04 1.31
N VAL A 102 -21.68 -8.93 1.98
CA VAL A 102 -20.45 -9.61 1.57
C VAL A 102 -19.81 -10.20 2.82
N ASP A 103 -19.38 -11.45 2.75
CA ASP A 103 -18.75 -12.13 3.89
C ASP A 103 -17.24 -11.86 3.91
N THR A 104 -16.64 -11.67 2.73
CA THR A 104 -15.21 -11.43 2.52
C THR A 104 -14.99 -10.08 1.83
N LEU A 105 -14.08 -9.25 2.34
CA LEU A 105 -13.70 -7.99 1.71
C LEU A 105 -12.20 -7.89 1.52
N LEU A 106 -11.81 -7.20 0.45
CA LEU A 106 -10.46 -6.68 0.32
C LEU A 106 -10.35 -5.40 1.14
N VAL A 107 -9.34 -5.34 2.01
CA VAL A 107 -9.08 -4.20 2.88
C VAL A 107 -7.65 -3.72 2.74
N ASN A 108 -7.47 -2.42 2.94
CA ASN A 108 -6.17 -1.79 3.10
C ASN A 108 -5.85 -1.75 4.59
N ILE A 109 -4.67 -2.23 4.96
CA ILE A 109 -4.16 -2.26 6.32
C ILE A 109 -3.05 -1.23 6.41
N THR A 110 -3.19 -0.31 7.35
CA THR A 110 -2.14 0.65 7.71
C THR A 110 -1.60 0.29 9.08
N ALA A 111 -0.27 0.25 9.23
CA ALA A 111 0.38 -0.03 10.50
C ALA A 111 1.68 0.77 10.64
N THR A 112 2.10 1.05 11.87
CA THR A 112 3.40 1.62 12.20
C THR A 112 4.36 0.50 12.59
N GLY A 113 5.48 0.38 11.88
CA GLY A 113 6.56 -0.54 12.19
C GLY A 113 7.83 0.16 12.63
N TYR A 114 8.73 -0.58 13.28
CA TYR A 114 10.01 -0.09 13.77
C TYR A 114 11.13 -1.00 13.29
N LYS A 115 12.26 -0.38 12.99
CA LYS A 115 13.52 -1.09 12.79
C LYS A 115 14.45 -0.72 13.94
N ASP A 116 14.86 -1.74 14.66
CA ASP A 116 15.71 -1.58 15.82
C ASP A 116 17.17 -1.57 15.35
N VAL A 117 17.96 -0.68 15.92
CA VAL A 117 19.42 -0.82 15.83
C VAL A 117 19.90 -1.39 17.15
N ILE A 118 20.50 -2.57 17.06
CA ILE A 118 21.24 -3.14 18.18
C ILE A 118 22.60 -2.44 18.21
N THR A 119 22.70 -1.36 18.97
CA THR A 119 24.00 -0.81 19.37
C THR A 119 24.47 -1.55 20.62
N GLY A 120 25.46 -2.41 20.45
CA GLY A 120 26.16 -3.08 21.54
C GLY A 120 27.64 -3.16 21.20
N ASP A 121 28.48 -2.54 22.03
CA ASP A 121 29.92 -2.81 22.02
C ASP A 121 30.18 -4.04 22.90
N ASN A 122 31.06 -4.95 22.46
CA ASN A 122 31.32 -6.25 23.10
C ASN A 122 31.93 -6.15 24.51
N THR A 123 32.04 -4.94 25.07
CA THR A 123 32.76 -4.58 26.29
C THR A 123 31.83 -4.15 27.43
N SER A 124 30.54 -3.87 27.17
CA SER A 124 29.60 -3.34 28.17
C SER A 124 28.31 -4.18 28.23
N ALA A 125 27.92 -4.63 29.43
CA ALA A 125 26.80 -5.55 29.68
C ALA A 125 25.39 -4.96 29.46
N GLN A 126 25.26 -3.92 28.62
CA GLN A 126 24.00 -3.23 28.38
C GLN A 126 23.68 -3.21 26.89
N VAL A 127 22.70 -4.02 26.48
CA VAL A 127 22.09 -3.94 25.15
C VAL A 127 21.03 -2.85 25.19
N VAL A 128 21.23 -1.77 24.43
CA VAL A 128 20.22 -0.72 24.27
C VAL A 128 19.50 -0.98 22.96
N ILE A 129 18.23 -1.40 23.05
CA ILE A 129 17.32 -1.48 21.89
C ILE A 129 16.63 -0.12 21.78
N SER A 130 16.94 0.63 20.74
CA SER A 130 16.27 1.90 20.44
C SER A 130 15.70 1.85 19.03
N PRO A 131 14.44 2.28 18.82
CA PRO A 131 13.86 2.38 17.49
C PRO A 131 14.63 3.45 16.73
N ASN A 132 15.48 3.01 15.79
CA ASN A 132 16.30 3.92 15.01
C ASN A 132 15.51 4.48 13.82
N GLN A 133 14.55 3.69 13.32
CA GLN A 133 13.72 4.04 12.19
C GLN A 133 12.26 3.64 12.44
N THR A 134 11.34 4.54 12.14
CA THR A 134 9.89 4.30 12.19
C THR A 134 9.34 4.32 10.77
N TYR A 135 8.52 3.33 10.44
CA TYR A 135 7.91 3.17 9.12
C TYR A 135 6.38 3.18 9.22
N THR A 136 5.72 3.80 8.26
CA THR A 136 4.32 3.49 7.94
C THR A 136 4.31 2.38 6.90
N ILE A 137 3.56 1.33 7.18
CA ILE A 137 3.37 0.16 6.34
C ILE A 137 1.95 0.21 5.79
N LEU A 138 1.83 0.10 4.47
CA LEU A 138 0.55 -0.07 3.78
C LEU A 138 0.52 -1.47 3.16
N ALA A 139 -0.48 -2.26 3.52
CA ALA A 139 -0.68 -3.60 3.03
C ALA A 139 -2.11 -3.80 2.52
N THR A 140 -2.33 -4.78 1.66
CA THR A 140 -3.66 -5.31 1.37
C THR A 140 -3.82 -6.69 1.95
N ALA A 141 -5.03 -7.04 2.36
CA ALA A 141 -5.39 -8.41 2.69
C ALA A 141 -6.89 -8.61 2.48
N THR A 142 -7.29 -9.87 2.32
CA THR A 142 -8.70 -10.24 2.40
C THR A 142 -9.05 -10.53 3.86
N GLY A 143 -10.24 -10.15 4.28
CA GLY A 143 -10.72 -10.43 5.63
C GLY A 143 -12.20 -10.75 5.66
N ASN A 144 -12.60 -11.53 6.66
CA ASN A 144 -13.98 -11.94 6.88
C ASN A 144 -14.66 -10.97 7.84
N LEU A 145 -15.80 -10.43 7.43
CA LEU A 145 -16.61 -9.55 8.28
C LEU A 145 -17.27 -10.38 9.39
N SER A 146 -17.12 -9.91 10.63
CA SER A 146 -17.75 -10.52 11.79
C SER A 146 -19.16 -9.96 12.02
N THR A 147 -19.92 -10.61 12.89
CA THR A 147 -21.31 -10.28 13.21
C THR A 147 -21.42 -8.82 13.67
N GLY A 148 -22.13 -8.00 12.89
CA GLY A 148 -22.26 -6.55 13.13
C GLY A 148 -21.63 -5.66 12.04
N LYS A 149 -20.92 -6.22 11.07
CA LYS A 149 -20.39 -5.52 9.86
C LYS A 149 -19.43 -4.35 10.12
N THR A 150 -18.89 -4.24 11.33
CA THR A 150 -17.90 -3.22 11.75
C THR A 150 -16.57 -3.83 12.20
N GLN A 151 -16.54 -5.15 12.39
CA GLN A 151 -15.39 -5.92 12.83
C GLN A 151 -14.94 -6.82 11.69
N ILE A 152 -13.63 -6.94 11.48
CA ILE A 152 -13.05 -7.79 10.46
C ILE A 152 -11.96 -8.69 11.06
N THR A 153 -11.94 -9.95 10.62
CA THR A 153 -10.83 -10.88 10.87
C THR A 153 -9.99 -10.96 9.61
N ILE A 154 -8.73 -10.58 9.68
CA ILE A 154 -7.84 -10.56 8.52
C ILE A 154 -7.29 -11.96 8.27
N ASP A 155 -7.35 -12.43 7.03
CA ASP A 155 -6.63 -13.62 6.60
C ASP A 155 -5.17 -13.25 6.30
N VAL A 156 -4.29 -13.56 7.25
CA VAL A 156 -2.85 -13.27 7.18
C VAL A 156 -2.15 -13.95 6.00
N SER A 157 -2.70 -15.02 5.44
CA SER A 157 -2.13 -15.70 4.27
C SER A 157 -2.24 -14.88 2.98
N THR A 158 -3.22 -13.96 2.94
CA THR A 158 -3.47 -13.07 1.80
C THR A 158 -2.78 -11.71 1.94
N LEU A 159 -2.03 -11.51 3.03
CA LEU A 159 -1.40 -10.24 3.33
C LEU A 159 -0.28 -9.94 2.33
N LYS A 160 -0.38 -8.79 1.67
CA LYS A 160 0.62 -8.29 0.72
C LYS A 160 1.00 -6.86 1.07
N ILE A 161 2.29 -6.63 1.29
CA ILE A 161 2.81 -5.27 1.48
C ILE A 161 2.77 -4.54 0.14
N ILE A 162 2.11 -3.39 0.11
CA ILE A 162 2.04 -2.51 -1.06
C ILE A 162 3.22 -1.54 -1.01
N SER A 163 3.41 -0.89 0.13
CA SER A 163 4.46 0.10 0.31
C SER A 163 4.86 0.27 1.77
N THR A 164 6.08 0.74 1.96
CA THR A 164 6.60 1.18 3.24
C THR A 164 7.19 2.56 3.10
N LYS A 165 6.81 3.46 3.99
CA LYS A 165 7.30 4.84 4.02
C LYS A 165 8.04 5.09 5.32
N GLU A 166 9.28 5.53 5.23
CA GLU A 166 10.03 5.99 6.38
C GLU A 166 9.39 7.29 6.91
N LEU A 167 9.01 7.29 8.19
CA LEU A 167 8.49 8.47 8.88
C LEU A 167 9.59 9.23 9.60
N TYR A 168 10.52 8.49 10.18
CA TYR A 168 11.62 9.04 10.94
C TYR A 168 12.80 8.09 10.85
N SER A 169 13.97 8.64 10.59
CA SER A 169 15.25 7.96 10.74
C SER A 169 16.19 8.90 11.46
N LYS A 170 16.84 8.38 12.49
CA LYS A 170 17.93 9.10 13.14
C LYS A 170 19.21 8.81 12.36
N THR A 171 19.47 9.61 11.33
CA THR A 171 20.79 9.64 10.69
C THR A 171 21.81 10.13 11.71
N SER A 172 22.75 9.25 12.09
CA SER A 172 23.97 9.66 12.82
C SER A 172 24.96 10.32 11.87
#